data_AF-A0A1H8Y2T4-F1
#
_entry.id   AF-A0A1H8Y2T4-F1
#
_cell.length_a   1.000
_cell.length_b   1.000
_cell.length_c   1.000
_cell.angle_alpha   90.00
_cell.angle_beta   90.00
_cell.angle_gamma   90.00
#
_symmetry.space_group_name_H-M   'P 1'
#
loop_
_entity.id
_entity.type
_entity.pdbx_description
1 polymer ?
#
loop_
_entity_poly.entity_id
_entity_poly.type
_entity_poly.pdbx_seq_one_letter_code
_entity_poly.pdbx_strand_id
1 'polypeptide(L)'
;MPELIDVVTDLNEPTGQVVDKKAAHREGLWHRVLSALAVAPARGTILLQVKAADRVPGGPPAVPAVDFTVGGHLLAGEDPADVREVREELGLDLTYAQLHYLGIRQTAATLPGGRVEREFQYWHLIPLERQIEDIPLADPEVAGLVEVTIEDAIQLADGRTDVVPARWSRRGPCGIEAGDARLATANLVTSYVRADSDRIFLRMVIAARRYCAGERDYLFW
;
A
#
# COMPACT_ATOMS: atom_id res chain seq x y z
N MET A 1 -15.43 15.49 4.05
CA MET A 1 -15.44 16.41 2.88
C MET A 1 -15.30 15.56 1.63
N PRO A 2 -15.79 15.98 0.45
CA PRO A 2 -15.50 15.25 -0.79
C PRO A 2 -13.99 15.30 -1.08
N GLU A 3 -13.40 14.13 -1.37
CA GLU A 3 -12.03 14.03 -1.89
C GLU A 3 -12.10 14.20 -3.40
N LEU A 4 -11.64 15.35 -3.88
CA LEU A 4 -11.63 15.69 -5.30
C LEU A 4 -10.33 15.20 -5.93
N ILE A 5 -10.42 14.53 -7.07
CA ILE A 5 -9.29 13.95 -7.80
C ILE A 5 -9.32 14.36 -9.28
N ASP A 6 -8.14 14.42 -9.89
CA ASP A 6 -8.02 14.68 -11.33
C ASP A 6 -8.40 13.45 -12.16
N VAL A 7 -9.16 13.68 -13.23
CA VAL A 7 -9.44 12.67 -14.26
C VAL A 7 -8.38 12.75 -15.35
N VAL A 8 -7.82 11.59 -15.68
CA VAL A 8 -6.86 11.43 -16.78
C VAL A 8 -7.44 10.57 -17.90
N THR A 9 -6.78 10.57 -19.06
CA THR A 9 -7.04 9.61 -20.12
C THR A 9 -6.44 8.24 -19.78
N ASP A 10 -6.74 7.24 -20.58
CA ASP A 10 -6.07 5.93 -20.55
C ASP A 10 -4.58 5.98 -20.97
N LEU A 11 -4.08 7.16 -21.37
CA LEU A 11 -2.67 7.47 -21.60
C LEU A 11 -2.03 8.24 -20.44
N ASN A 12 -2.73 8.37 -19.30
CA ASN A 12 -2.31 9.15 -18.13
C ASN A 12 -2.17 10.66 -18.40
N GLU A 13 -2.87 11.19 -19.41
CA GLU A 13 -2.85 12.62 -19.75
C GLU A 13 -3.98 13.36 -19.00
N PRO A 14 -3.75 14.55 -18.42
CA PRO A 14 -4.80 15.32 -17.76
C PRO A 14 -5.93 15.68 -18.74
N THR A 15 -7.18 15.44 -18.33
CA THR A 15 -8.36 15.86 -19.11
C THR A 15 -8.85 17.27 -18.76
N GLY A 16 -8.40 17.80 -17.61
CA GLY A 16 -8.91 19.04 -17.00
C GLY A 16 -10.21 18.84 -16.20
N GLN A 17 -10.77 17.64 -16.18
CA GLN A 17 -11.93 17.30 -15.36
C GLN A 17 -11.50 16.92 -13.94
N VAL A 18 -12.23 17.43 -12.95
CA VAL A 18 -12.09 17.09 -11.52
C VAL A 18 -13.41 16.50 -11.04
N VAL A 19 -13.34 15.39 -10.29
CA VAL A 19 -14.52 14.69 -9.76
C VAL A 19 -14.30 14.26 -8.32
N ASP A 20 -15.38 13.98 -7.60
CA ASP A 20 -15.31 13.25 -6.33
C ASP A 20 -14.80 11.82 -6.56
N LYS A 21 -13.93 11.32 -5.68
CA LYS A 21 -13.37 9.96 -5.72
C LYS A 21 -14.43 8.88 -5.93
N LYS A 22 -15.58 8.96 -5.24
CA LYS A 22 -16.65 7.95 -5.38
C LYS A 22 -17.31 8.04 -6.76
N ALA A 23 -17.39 9.23 -7.35
CA ALA A 23 -17.86 9.39 -8.72
C ALA A 23 -16.88 8.75 -9.72
N ALA A 24 -15.57 8.97 -9.55
CA ALA A 24 -14.56 8.35 -10.39
C ALA A 24 -14.68 6.81 -10.41
N HIS A 25 -14.80 6.16 -9.26
CA HIS A 25 -14.95 4.70 -9.21
C HIS A 25 -16.32 4.19 -9.68
N ARG A 26 -17.38 4.99 -9.53
CA ARG A 26 -18.72 4.62 -10.02
C ARG A 26 -18.79 4.68 -11.54
N GLU A 27 -18.15 5.68 -12.13
CA GLU A 27 -18.19 5.96 -13.57
C GLU A 27 -17.01 5.31 -14.33
N GLY A 28 -16.02 4.78 -13.60
CA GLY A 28 -14.81 4.19 -14.18
C GLY A 28 -13.94 5.24 -14.86
N LEU A 29 -13.78 6.40 -14.24
CA LEU A 29 -12.90 7.46 -14.73
C LEU A 29 -11.47 7.14 -14.34
N TRP A 30 -10.53 7.23 -15.29
CA TRP A 30 -9.12 7.02 -15.00
C TRP A 30 -8.60 8.11 -14.07
N HIS A 31 -7.85 7.71 -13.05
CA HIS A 31 -7.28 8.61 -12.06
C HIS A 31 -5.94 8.09 -11.54
N ARG A 32 -5.28 8.87 -10.67
CA ARG A 32 -3.94 8.58 -10.18
C ARG A 32 -3.95 8.30 -8.68
N VAL A 33 -3.11 7.36 -8.27
CA VAL A 33 -2.97 6.88 -6.89
C VAL A 33 -1.48 6.85 -6.55
N LEU A 34 -1.13 7.31 -5.36
CA LEU A 34 0.19 7.10 -4.77
C LEU A 34 0.17 5.78 -3.99
N SER A 35 1.18 4.95 -4.20
CA SER A 35 1.30 3.66 -3.52
C SER A 35 2.74 3.44 -3.05
N ALA A 36 2.91 2.93 -1.83
CA ALA A 36 4.24 2.71 -1.30
C ALA A 36 4.34 1.51 -0.36
N LEU A 37 5.48 0.83 -0.43
CA LEU A 37 5.89 -0.23 0.50
C LEU A 37 7.10 0.24 1.32
N ALA A 38 6.93 0.35 2.63
CA ALA A 38 8.01 0.61 3.54
C ALA A 38 8.84 -0.65 3.78
N VAL A 39 10.15 -0.46 3.73
CA VAL A 39 11.18 -1.48 3.90
C VAL A 39 12.17 -0.99 4.95
N ALA A 40 12.61 -1.88 5.83
CA ALA A 40 13.69 -1.63 6.77
C ALA A 40 14.94 -2.42 6.34
N PRO A 41 15.84 -1.84 5.53
CA PRO A 41 16.97 -2.54 4.95
C PRO A 41 17.87 -3.26 5.96
N ALA A 42 18.17 -2.63 7.10
CA ALA A 42 19.05 -3.20 8.12
C ALA A 42 18.43 -4.42 8.80
N ARG A 43 17.10 -4.52 8.82
CA ARG A 43 16.36 -5.66 9.40
C ARG A 43 15.93 -6.69 8.37
N GLY A 44 15.93 -6.34 7.08
CA GLY A 44 15.40 -7.21 6.03
C GLY A 44 13.89 -7.44 6.16
N THR A 45 13.16 -6.46 6.66
CA THR A 45 11.70 -6.52 6.88
C THR A 45 10.96 -5.52 6.01
N ILE A 46 9.68 -5.76 5.81
CA ILE A 46 8.72 -4.83 5.22
C ILE A 46 7.62 -4.52 6.23
N LEU A 47 6.98 -3.36 6.08
CA LEU A 47 5.85 -2.95 6.90
C LEU A 47 4.58 -2.93 6.04
N LEU A 48 3.52 -3.55 6.51
CA LEU A 48 2.22 -3.59 5.85
C LEU A 48 1.19 -2.89 6.73
N GLN A 49 0.18 -2.30 6.11
CA GLN A 49 -0.86 -1.57 6.81
C GLN A 49 -2.03 -2.49 7.12
N VAL A 50 -2.55 -2.46 8.35
CA VAL A 50 -3.81 -3.09 8.70
C VAL A 50 -4.91 -2.04 8.55
N LYS A 51 -5.81 -2.23 7.58
CA LYS A 51 -6.96 -1.34 7.38
C LYS A 51 -8.03 -1.60 8.45
N ALA A 52 -8.72 -0.56 8.89
CA ALA A 52 -9.89 -0.68 9.77
C ALA A 52 -11.02 -1.50 9.11
N ALA A 53 -11.79 -2.22 9.94
CA ALA A 53 -12.76 -3.23 9.50
C ALA A 53 -13.90 -2.68 8.61
N ASP A 54 -14.15 -1.38 8.63
CA ASP A 54 -15.18 -0.68 7.86
C ASP A 54 -14.75 -0.31 6.42
N ARG A 55 -13.49 -0.56 6.04
CA ARG A 55 -12.90 -0.08 4.79
C ARG A 55 -12.42 -1.18 3.82
N VAL A 56 -12.76 -2.45 4.06
CA VAL A 56 -12.29 -3.57 3.22
C VAL A 56 -13.19 -3.79 1.98
N PRO A 57 -12.75 -3.47 0.75
CA PRO A 57 -13.53 -3.78 -0.45
C PRO A 57 -13.33 -5.26 -0.83
N GLY A 58 -14.38 -6.07 -0.74
CA GLY A 58 -14.39 -7.44 -1.27
C GLY A 58 -13.69 -8.53 -0.44
N GLY A 59 -13.24 -8.22 0.79
CA GLY A 59 -12.74 -9.20 1.75
C GLY A 59 -13.83 -9.74 2.68
N PRO A 60 -13.64 -10.92 3.30
CA PRO A 60 -14.57 -11.43 4.31
C PRO A 60 -14.57 -10.49 5.54
N PRO A 61 -15.74 -10.10 6.08
CA PRO A 61 -15.89 -9.06 7.12
C PRO A 61 -15.25 -9.39 8.49
N ALA A 62 -14.49 -10.48 8.61
CA ALA A 62 -13.88 -10.96 9.85
C ALA A 62 -12.34 -11.08 9.79
N VAL A 63 -11.71 -10.77 8.65
CA VAL A 63 -10.26 -10.85 8.49
C VAL A 63 -9.70 -9.43 8.33
N PRO A 64 -8.78 -8.96 9.18
CA PRO A 64 -8.13 -7.67 8.98
C PRO A 64 -7.46 -7.67 7.60
N ALA A 65 -7.85 -6.71 6.75
CA ALA A 65 -7.22 -6.56 5.45
C ALA A 65 -5.86 -5.90 5.64
N VAL A 66 -4.83 -6.65 5.27
CA VAL A 66 -3.44 -6.21 5.25
C VAL A 66 -3.11 -5.75 3.84
N ASP A 67 -2.75 -4.49 3.73
CA ASP A 67 -2.46 -3.77 2.50
C ASP A 67 -0.99 -3.29 2.49
N PHE A 68 -0.55 -2.70 1.39
CA PHE A 68 0.70 -1.96 1.33
C PHE A 68 0.72 -0.81 2.34
N THR A 69 1.93 -0.35 2.67
CA THR A 69 2.14 0.56 3.82
C THR A 69 1.38 1.86 3.68
N VAL A 70 1.35 2.42 2.47
CA VAL A 70 0.64 3.66 2.15
C VAL A 70 -0.03 3.53 0.79
N GLY A 71 -1.29 3.96 0.71
CA GLY A 71 -2.06 3.93 -0.53
C GLY A 71 -3.20 4.94 -0.52
N GLY A 72 -3.12 5.97 -1.37
CA GLY A 72 -4.09 7.05 -1.39
C GLY A 72 -4.18 7.74 -2.76
N HIS A 73 -5.31 8.40 -3.01
CA HIS A 73 -5.56 9.04 -4.29
C HIS A 73 -4.82 10.38 -4.34
N LEU A 74 -4.27 10.72 -5.51
CA LEU A 74 -3.79 12.08 -5.72
C LEU A 74 -5.01 13.01 -5.83
N LEU A 75 -5.05 14.01 -4.95
CA LEU A 75 -6.05 15.06 -4.98
C LEU A 75 -5.91 15.90 -6.24
N ALA A 76 -6.98 16.62 -6.59
CA ALA A 76 -6.99 17.50 -7.74
C ALA A 76 -5.85 18.54 -7.65
N GLY A 77 -4.98 18.57 -8.66
CA GLY A 77 -3.80 19.43 -8.71
C GLY A 77 -2.62 18.96 -7.85
N GLU A 78 -2.70 17.81 -7.18
CA GLU A 78 -1.61 17.23 -6.39
C GLU A 78 -0.54 16.62 -7.29
N ASP A 79 0.71 16.98 -7.02
CA ASP A 79 1.87 16.38 -7.68
C ASP A 79 2.11 14.99 -7.06
N PRO A 80 2.37 13.91 -7.84
CA PRO A 80 2.83 12.64 -7.30
C PRO A 80 4.05 12.73 -6.37
N ALA A 81 4.84 13.81 -6.46
CA ALA A 81 5.93 14.11 -5.55
C ALA A 81 5.47 14.61 -4.17
N ASP A 82 4.19 14.94 -4.00
CA ASP A 82 3.59 15.22 -2.71
C ASP A 82 3.27 13.90 -2.00
N VAL A 83 4.11 13.52 -1.05
CA VAL A 83 3.97 12.28 -0.27
C VAL A 83 3.04 12.47 0.93
N ARG A 84 2.05 13.36 0.80
CA ARG A 84 1.05 13.71 1.81
C ARG A 84 0.46 12.50 2.51
N GLU A 85 0.10 11.47 1.75
CA GLU A 85 -0.50 10.23 2.28
C GLU A 85 0.37 9.56 3.35
N VAL A 86 1.71 9.64 3.24
CA VAL A 86 2.62 9.10 4.26
C VAL A 86 2.46 9.85 5.58
N ARG A 87 2.32 11.17 5.53
CA ARG A 87 2.10 12.01 6.72
C ARG A 87 0.71 11.78 7.29
N GLU A 88 -0.31 11.70 6.44
CA GLU A 88 -1.70 11.55 6.87
C GLU A 88 -1.97 10.18 7.47
N GLU A 89 -1.53 9.10 6.82
CA GLU A 89 -1.74 7.73 7.31
C GLU A 89 -0.79 7.39 8.48
N LEU A 90 0.52 7.59 8.30
CA LEU A 90 1.52 7.11 9.27
C LEU A 90 1.95 8.17 10.29
N GLY A 91 1.70 9.45 10.05
CA GLY A 91 2.21 10.53 10.90
C GLY A 91 3.70 10.83 10.71
N LEU A 92 4.27 10.41 9.58
CA LEU A 92 5.69 10.57 9.28
C LEU A 92 5.91 11.71 8.29
N ASP A 93 6.75 12.68 8.68
CA ASP A 93 7.17 13.77 7.81
C ASP A 93 8.36 13.32 6.96
N LEU A 94 8.05 12.81 5.76
CA LEU A 94 9.02 12.39 4.76
C LEU A 94 8.92 13.30 3.54
N THR A 95 10.05 13.48 2.87
CA THR A 95 10.11 14.15 1.56
C THR A 95 10.18 13.13 0.44
N TYR A 96 9.76 13.51 -0.77
CA TYR A 96 9.83 12.63 -1.95
C TYR A 96 11.24 12.06 -2.21
N ALA A 97 12.28 12.85 -1.95
CA ALA A 97 13.67 12.43 -2.12
C ALA A 97 14.10 11.29 -1.19
N GLN A 98 13.32 11.01 -0.15
CA GLN A 98 13.53 9.87 0.75
C GLN A 98 12.82 8.60 0.27
N LEU A 99 11.95 8.70 -0.73
CA LEU A 99 11.30 7.55 -1.36
C LEU A 99 12.11 7.07 -2.56
N HIS A 100 11.97 5.79 -2.88
CA HIS A 100 12.53 5.21 -4.10
C HIS A 100 11.41 4.87 -5.07
N TYR A 101 11.30 5.63 -6.16
CA TYR A 101 10.28 5.43 -7.19
C TYR A 101 10.51 4.14 -7.99
N LEU A 102 9.45 3.36 -8.18
CA LEU A 102 9.44 2.07 -8.88
C LEU A 102 8.64 2.09 -10.20
N GLY A 103 8.14 3.25 -10.63
CA GLY A 103 7.34 3.35 -11.84
C GLY A 103 5.84 3.34 -11.60
N ILE A 104 5.09 3.21 -12.70
CA ILE A 104 3.63 3.25 -12.69
C ILE A 104 3.09 1.86 -13.04
N ARG A 105 2.11 1.42 -12.24
CA ARG A 105 1.29 0.25 -12.54
C ARG A 105 -0.10 0.72 -12.98
N GLN A 106 -0.52 0.30 -14.16
CA GLN A 106 -1.88 0.56 -14.63
C GLN A 106 -2.80 -0.59 -14.20
N THR A 107 -3.94 -0.27 -13.59
CA THR A 107 -4.99 -1.24 -13.23
C THR A 107 -6.28 -0.90 -13.92
N ALA A 108 -6.94 -1.91 -14.49
CA ALA A 108 -8.32 -1.82 -14.96
C ALA A 108 -9.08 -3.05 -14.44
N ALA A 109 -9.88 -2.86 -13.41
CA ALA A 109 -10.63 -3.95 -12.78
C ALA A 109 -12.02 -3.46 -12.32
N THR A 110 -12.97 -4.39 -12.23
CA THR A 110 -14.24 -4.16 -11.56
C THR A 110 -14.30 -5.07 -10.34
N LEU A 111 -14.37 -4.46 -9.16
CA LEU A 111 -14.44 -5.16 -7.88
C LEU A 111 -15.89 -5.61 -7.57
N PRO A 112 -16.08 -6.56 -6.64
CA PRO A 112 -17.40 -6.90 -6.11
C PRO A 112 -18.17 -5.65 -5.67
N GLY A 113 -19.46 -5.60 -6.00
CA GLY A 113 -20.29 -4.41 -5.75
C GLY A 113 -20.24 -3.35 -6.87
N GLY A 114 -19.53 -3.61 -7.97
CA GLY A 114 -19.54 -2.76 -9.17
C GLY A 114 -18.61 -1.55 -9.11
N ARG A 115 -17.72 -1.48 -8.11
CA ARG A 115 -16.68 -0.45 -8.02
C ARG A 115 -15.63 -0.67 -9.11
N VAL A 116 -15.40 0.33 -9.95
CA VAL A 116 -14.41 0.26 -11.04
C VAL A 116 -13.10 0.90 -10.60
N GLU A 117 -12.02 0.15 -10.69
CA GLU A 117 -10.65 0.60 -10.47
C GLU A 117 -9.98 0.80 -11.82
N ARG A 118 -9.78 2.07 -12.18
CA ARG A 118 -9.04 2.50 -13.38
C ARG A 118 -7.98 3.47 -12.93
N GLU A 119 -6.83 2.93 -12.60
CA GLU A 119 -5.81 3.62 -11.81
C GLU A 119 -4.45 3.58 -12.48
N PHE A 120 -3.76 4.73 -12.45
CA PHE A 120 -2.32 4.81 -12.56
C PHE A 120 -1.74 4.90 -11.15
N GLN A 121 -1.17 3.79 -10.68
CA GLN A 121 -0.60 3.67 -9.34
C GLN A 121 0.90 3.97 -9.41
N TYR A 122 1.33 5.05 -8.77
CA TYR A 122 2.72 5.48 -8.69
C TYR A 122 3.37 4.76 -7.51
N TRP A 123 4.19 3.76 -7.81
CA TRP A 123 4.76 2.87 -6.82
C TRP A 123 6.09 3.37 -6.29
N HIS A 124 6.28 3.22 -4.98
CA HIS A 124 7.50 3.62 -4.29
C HIS A 124 7.91 2.59 -3.23
N LEU A 125 9.19 2.57 -2.89
CA LEU A 125 9.67 2.06 -1.60
C LEU A 125 9.89 3.23 -0.64
N ILE A 126 9.58 3.01 0.63
CA ILE A 126 9.93 3.93 1.73
C ILE A 126 11.01 3.25 2.60
N PRO A 127 12.29 3.59 2.45
CA PRO A 127 13.35 3.14 3.35
C PRO A 127 13.10 3.72 4.75
N LEU A 128 12.70 2.87 5.69
CA LEU A 128 12.26 3.27 7.03
C LEU A 128 12.82 2.33 8.10
N GLU A 129 13.78 2.83 8.88
CA GLU A 129 14.39 2.06 9.98
C GLU A 129 13.71 2.24 11.34
N ARG A 130 12.65 3.05 11.42
CA ARG A 130 11.87 3.19 12.66
C ARG A 130 11.32 1.84 13.12
N GLN A 131 11.26 1.63 14.43
CA GLN A 131 10.57 0.46 14.99
C GLN A 131 9.06 0.60 14.76
N ILE A 132 8.36 -0.53 14.69
CA ILE A 132 6.92 -0.55 14.38
C ILE A 132 6.08 0.14 15.48
N GLU A 133 6.58 0.15 16.71
CA GLU A 133 6.03 0.87 17.87
C GLU A 133 6.30 2.39 17.86
N ASP A 134 7.24 2.87 17.04
CA ASP A 134 7.56 4.31 16.93
C ASP A 134 6.78 5.02 15.83
N ILE A 135 5.91 4.30 15.09
CA ILE A 135 5.12 4.87 14.00
C ILE A 135 3.78 5.35 14.57
N PRO A 136 3.45 6.66 14.50
CA PRO A 136 2.31 7.24 15.19
C PRO A 136 0.93 6.69 14.81
N LEU A 137 0.75 6.24 13.57
CA LEU A 137 -0.56 5.94 12.98
C LEU A 137 -1.47 7.18 13.10
N ALA A 138 -1.31 8.16 12.21
CA ALA A 138 -2.02 9.43 12.34
C ALA A 138 -3.49 9.33 11.92
N ASP A 139 -3.81 8.50 10.91
CA ASP A 139 -5.18 8.34 10.41
C ASP A 139 -5.95 7.25 11.18
N PRO A 140 -7.11 7.53 11.79
CA PRO A 140 -7.95 6.53 12.46
C PRO A 140 -8.32 5.32 11.59
N GLU A 141 -8.29 5.44 10.26
CA GLU A 141 -8.52 4.33 9.32
C GLU A 141 -7.39 3.30 9.28
N VAL A 142 -6.20 3.68 9.76
CA VAL A 142 -5.07 2.77 10.00
C VAL A 142 -5.29 2.11 11.36
N ALA A 143 -5.69 0.84 11.34
CA ALA A 143 -5.91 0.06 12.56
C ALA A 143 -4.59 -0.41 13.20
N GLY A 144 -3.53 -0.52 12.41
CA GLY A 144 -2.23 -0.99 12.87
C GLY A 144 -1.26 -1.23 11.73
N LEU A 145 -0.10 -1.76 12.06
CA LEU A 145 0.90 -2.21 11.12
C LEU A 145 1.27 -3.67 11.37
N VAL A 146 1.79 -4.33 10.34
CA VAL A 146 2.40 -5.66 10.43
C VAL A 146 3.82 -5.57 9.87
N GLU A 147 4.82 -5.99 10.64
CA GLU A 147 6.20 -6.14 10.16
C GLU A 147 6.49 -7.63 9.93
N VAL A 148 7.00 -7.95 8.74
CA VAL A 148 7.33 -9.31 8.33
C VAL A 148 8.66 -9.34 7.60
N THR A 149 9.42 -10.43 7.71
CA THR A 149 10.68 -10.57 6.96
C THR A 149 10.40 -10.66 5.47
N ILE A 150 11.33 -10.15 4.65
CA ILE A 150 11.20 -10.21 3.19
C ILE A 150 11.09 -11.67 2.71
N GLU A 151 11.88 -12.58 3.27
CA GLU A 151 11.87 -13.98 2.85
C GLU A 151 10.56 -14.70 3.24
N ASP A 152 9.99 -14.40 4.41
CA ASP A 152 8.68 -14.92 4.79
C ASP A 152 7.56 -14.35 3.91
N ALA A 153 7.61 -13.05 3.60
CA ALA A 153 6.67 -12.43 2.69
C ALA A 153 6.73 -13.03 1.27
N ILE A 154 7.92 -13.40 0.78
CA ILE A 154 8.07 -14.13 -0.49
C ILE A 154 7.45 -15.51 -0.40
N GLN A 155 7.68 -16.26 0.68
CA GLN A 155 7.11 -17.59 0.86
C GLN A 155 5.57 -17.56 0.91
N LEU A 156 4.98 -16.54 1.57
CA LEU A 156 3.54 -16.29 1.52
C LEU A 156 3.07 -15.98 0.09
N ALA A 157 3.72 -15.04 -0.59
CA ALA A 157 3.33 -14.58 -1.92
C ALA A 157 3.49 -15.64 -3.02
N ASP A 158 4.35 -16.63 -2.79
CA ASP A 158 4.59 -17.77 -3.67
C ASP A 158 3.75 -19.01 -3.31
N GLY A 159 2.95 -18.94 -2.24
CA GLY A 159 2.10 -20.04 -1.79
C GLY A 159 2.88 -21.24 -1.23
N ARG A 160 4.14 -21.04 -0.81
CA ARG A 160 4.95 -22.09 -0.14
C ARG A 160 4.51 -22.33 1.29
N THR A 161 3.92 -21.30 1.91
CA THR A 161 3.29 -21.34 3.21
C THR A 161 2.07 -20.41 3.18
N ASP A 162 1.05 -20.74 3.97
CA ASP A 162 -0.13 -19.89 4.13
C ASP A 162 -0.02 -18.93 5.32
N VAL A 163 0.96 -19.15 6.21
CA VAL A 163 1.12 -18.37 7.45
C VAL A 163 2.59 -18.26 7.85
N VAL A 164 3.03 -17.06 8.23
CA VAL A 164 4.40 -16.78 8.71
C VAL A 164 4.41 -16.00 10.02
N PRO A 165 5.51 -16.03 10.78
CA PRO A 165 5.73 -15.13 11.91
C PRO A 165 5.73 -13.66 11.45
N ALA A 166 5.20 -12.78 12.28
CA ALA A 166 5.23 -11.35 12.06
C ALA A 166 5.24 -10.61 13.41
N ARG A 167 5.44 -9.30 13.37
CA ARG A 167 5.13 -8.39 14.48
C ARG A 167 3.95 -7.52 14.11
N TRP A 168 3.19 -7.07 15.10
CA TRP A 168 2.10 -6.11 14.90
C TRP A 168 2.35 -4.85 15.72
N SER A 169 1.77 -3.73 15.29
CA SER A 169 1.55 -2.56 16.15
C SER A 169 0.14 -2.01 16.00
N ARG A 170 -0.41 -1.41 17.05
CA ARG A 170 -1.71 -0.74 17.04
C ARG A 170 -1.80 0.32 18.13
N ARG A 171 -2.82 1.19 18.06
CA ARG A 171 -3.13 2.13 19.15
C ARG A 171 -3.62 1.38 20.39
N GLY A 172 -2.92 1.55 21.50
CA GLY A 172 -3.32 1.13 22.85
C GLY A 172 -3.70 2.33 23.73
N PRO A 173 -4.08 2.09 25.00
CA PRO A 173 -4.52 3.13 25.92
C PRO A 173 -3.45 4.18 26.26
N CYS A 174 -2.16 3.81 26.17
CA CYS A 174 -1.03 4.63 26.60
C CYS A 174 -0.06 4.99 25.46
N GLY A 175 -0.45 4.76 24.20
CA GLY A 175 0.43 4.94 23.04
C GLY A 175 0.33 3.77 22.07
N ILE A 176 1.35 3.59 21.23
CA ILE A 176 1.41 2.44 20.32
C ILE A 176 1.92 1.22 21.09
N GLU A 177 1.16 0.13 20.97
CA GLU A 177 1.55 -1.19 21.47
C GLU A 177 2.03 -2.04 20.31
N ALA A 178 3.01 -2.91 20.57
CA ALA A 178 3.49 -3.87 19.60
C ALA A 178 3.73 -5.24 20.24
N GLY A 179 3.72 -6.29 19.42
CA GLY A 179 3.98 -7.65 19.87
C GLY A 179 4.09 -8.64 18.73
N ASP A 180 4.19 -9.92 19.07
CA ASP A 180 4.26 -11.00 18.08
C ASP A 180 2.88 -11.30 17.48
N ALA A 181 2.88 -11.62 16.19
CA ALA A 181 1.71 -11.97 15.40
C ALA A 181 2.03 -13.10 14.41
N ARG A 182 0.99 -13.51 13.68
CA ARG A 182 1.12 -14.32 12.47
C ARG A 182 0.43 -13.59 11.33
N LEU A 183 1.08 -13.53 10.18
CA LEU A 183 0.49 -13.03 8.95
C LEU A 183 0.09 -14.22 8.08
N ALA A 184 -1.18 -14.32 7.72
CA ALA A 184 -1.68 -15.34 6.80
C ALA A 184 -1.93 -14.75 5.42
N THR A 185 -1.82 -15.57 4.37
CA THR A 185 -2.19 -15.18 2.99
C THR A 185 -3.64 -14.69 2.93
N ALA A 186 -4.53 -15.26 3.76
CA ALA A 186 -5.92 -14.82 3.87
C ALA A 186 -6.10 -13.40 4.42
N ASN A 187 -5.10 -12.84 5.11
CA ASN A 187 -5.11 -11.44 5.54
C ASN A 187 -4.77 -10.47 4.41
N LEU A 188 -4.03 -10.91 3.40
CA LEU A 188 -3.63 -10.07 2.28
C LEU A 188 -4.80 -9.84 1.33
N VAL A 189 -4.81 -8.69 0.65
CA VAL A 189 -5.79 -8.42 -0.40
C VAL A 189 -5.67 -9.49 -1.49
N THR A 190 -6.76 -10.24 -1.72
CA THR A 190 -6.79 -11.42 -2.60
C THR A 190 -6.25 -11.13 -4.01
N SER A 191 -6.56 -9.95 -4.57
CA SER A 191 -6.10 -9.59 -5.92
C SER A 191 -4.58 -9.43 -6.01
N TYR A 192 -3.87 -9.18 -4.91
CA TYR A 192 -2.42 -8.99 -4.92
C TYR A 192 -1.62 -10.28 -4.96
N VAL A 193 -2.22 -11.39 -4.51
CA VAL A 193 -1.54 -12.68 -4.30
C VAL A 193 -2.03 -13.79 -5.23
N ARG A 194 -3.14 -13.58 -5.93
CA ARG A 194 -3.67 -14.54 -6.91
C ARG A 194 -2.65 -14.87 -8.01
N ALA A 195 -2.50 -16.17 -8.30
CA ALA A 195 -1.57 -16.63 -9.34
C ALA A 195 -1.95 -16.16 -10.76
N ASP A 196 -3.23 -15.90 -11.00
CA ASP A 196 -3.78 -15.38 -12.26
C ASP A 196 -3.91 -13.85 -12.27
N SER A 197 -3.41 -13.15 -11.24
CA SER A 197 -3.22 -11.70 -11.26
C SER A 197 -1.79 -11.36 -11.68
N ASP A 198 -1.46 -10.07 -11.65
CA ASP A 198 -0.09 -9.63 -11.90
C ASP A 198 0.87 -9.93 -10.74
N ARG A 199 0.38 -10.47 -9.61
CA ARG A 199 1.17 -10.80 -8.41
C ARG A 199 1.92 -9.59 -7.86
N ILE A 200 1.28 -8.41 -7.84
CA ILE A 200 1.90 -7.15 -7.40
C ILE A 200 2.57 -7.25 -6.02
N PHE A 201 2.01 -8.02 -5.08
CA PHE A 201 2.64 -8.22 -3.78
C PHE A 201 4.02 -8.88 -3.92
N LEU A 202 4.13 -9.97 -4.68
CA LEU A 202 5.42 -10.62 -4.92
C LEU A 202 6.40 -9.68 -5.63
N ARG A 203 5.94 -8.93 -6.65
CA ARG A 203 6.79 -7.97 -7.38
C ARG A 203 7.40 -6.93 -6.45
N MET A 204 6.56 -6.34 -5.58
CA MET A 204 6.99 -5.31 -4.62
C MET A 204 7.95 -5.87 -3.57
N VAL A 205 7.69 -7.08 -3.05
CA VAL A 205 8.60 -7.72 -2.08
C VAL A 205 9.94 -8.10 -2.72
N ILE A 206 9.96 -8.53 -3.99
CA ILE A 206 11.20 -8.76 -4.73
C ILE A 206 11.96 -7.44 -4.94
N ALA A 207 11.27 -6.35 -5.29
CA ALA A 207 11.90 -5.03 -5.41
C ALA A 207 12.51 -4.59 -4.07
N ALA A 208 11.81 -4.79 -2.95
CA ALA A 208 12.33 -4.55 -1.61
C ALA A 208 13.56 -5.42 -1.30
N ARG A 209 13.56 -6.71 -1.68
CA ARG A 209 14.73 -7.60 -1.51
C ARG A 209 15.96 -7.09 -2.26
N ARG A 210 15.78 -6.75 -3.54
CA ARG A 210 16.84 -6.18 -4.39
C ARG A 210 17.34 -4.86 -3.80
N TYR A 211 16.41 -4.03 -3.30
CA TYR A 211 16.77 -2.83 -2.54
C TYR A 211 17.61 -3.17 -1.30
N CYS A 212 17.26 -4.15 -0.49
CA CYS A 212 18.10 -4.53 0.65
C CYS A 212 19.49 -5.04 0.24
N ALA A 213 19.62 -5.68 -0.94
CA ALA A 213 20.89 -6.15 -1.50
C ALA A 213 21.77 -5.05 -2.11
N GLY A 214 21.32 -3.79 -2.10
CA GLY A 214 22.06 -2.67 -2.68
C GLY A 214 21.85 -2.48 -4.19
N GLU A 215 21.00 -3.29 -4.82
CA GLU A 215 20.53 -3.02 -6.18
C GLU A 215 19.59 -1.80 -6.11
N ARG A 216 19.96 -0.70 -6.79
CA ARG A 216 19.21 0.57 -6.78
C ARG A 216 18.71 0.97 -8.16
N ASP A 217 19.28 0.40 -9.21
CA ASP A 217 18.90 0.69 -10.58
C ASP A 217 17.90 -0.36 -11.07
N TYR A 218 16.92 0.08 -11.87
CA TYR A 218 15.95 -0.80 -12.52
C TYR A 218 15.25 -1.75 -11.53
N LEU A 219 14.84 -1.22 -10.37
CA LEU A 219 14.04 -1.93 -9.39
C LEU A 219 12.56 -2.09 -9.82
N PHE A 220 12.16 -1.33 -10.84
CA PHE A 220 10.87 -1.49 -11.51
C PHE A 220 10.81 -2.83 -12.25
N TRP A 221 9.59 -3.35 -12.41
CA TRP A 221 9.29 -4.61 -13.10
C TRP A 221 9.41 -4.51 -14.63
#